data_AF-A0A7S0NRP9-F1
#
_entry.id   AF-A0A7S0NRP9-F1
#
_cell.length_a   1.000
_cell.length_b   1.000
_cell.length_c   1.000
_cell.angle_alpha   90.00
_cell.angle_beta   90.00
_cell.angle_gamma   90.00
#
_symmetry.space_group_name_H-M   'P 1'
#
loop_
_entity.id
_entity.type
_entity.pdbx_description
1 polymer ?
#
loop_
_entity_poly.entity_id
_entity_poly.type
_entity_poly.pdbx_seq_one_letter_code
_entity_poly.pdbx_strand_id
1 'polypeptide(L)'
;AAGVAILAGDSRTAATLHLFCLWPGDEAVTSSVGRDVSRQLARTGIAAQCCASNQPPGSEPREGCRRMANADGHSSTSSEDCIAGVNDGVSINTFVAMTYGETVAKCASMGLVLCGQSCWNQGCQYNSHPVYSGLPCPSAKMPPPTLPPPPSPPSLPPPVPIPASGLAILAGDSRTAATLHL
;
A
#
# COMPACT_ATOMS: atom_id res chain seq x y z
N ALA A 1 3.82 10.24 -8.23
CA ALA A 1 2.51 10.06 -7.57
C ALA A 1 2.72 10.02 -6.06
N ALA A 2 1.92 10.75 -5.30
CA ALA A 2 2.00 10.78 -3.84
C ALA A 2 1.30 9.55 -3.26
N GLY A 3 1.94 8.90 -2.29
CA GLY A 3 1.33 7.80 -1.54
C GLY A 3 0.45 8.32 -0.41
N VAL A 4 -0.39 7.44 0.13
CA VAL A 4 -1.30 7.74 1.24
C VAL A 4 -0.89 6.96 2.49
N ALA A 5 -0.96 7.63 3.63
CA ALA A 5 -0.56 7.06 4.90
C ALA A 5 -1.65 6.13 5.48
N ILE A 6 -1.24 4.95 5.93
CA ILE A 6 -2.04 4.10 6.82
C ILE A 6 -1.61 4.39 8.25
N LEU A 7 -2.57 4.71 9.11
CA LEU A 7 -2.32 5.09 10.49
C LEU A 7 -2.69 3.96 11.44
N ALA A 8 -2.11 3.97 12.64
CA ALA A 8 -2.64 3.16 13.73
C ALA A 8 -3.98 3.76 14.20
N GLY A 9 -5.00 2.91 14.38
CA GLY A 9 -6.33 3.37 14.80
C GLY A 9 -6.37 3.94 16.23
N ASP A 10 -5.36 3.71 17.06
CA ASP A 10 -5.20 4.36 18.37
C ASP A 10 -4.32 5.61 18.33
N SER A 11 -3.83 6.01 17.15
CA SER A 11 -2.93 7.15 17.00
C SER A 11 -3.59 8.47 17.43
N ARG A 12 -2.92 9.22 18.30
CA ARG A 12 -3.43 10.50 18.84
C ARG A 12 -3.02 11.70 18.02
N THR A 13 -1.99 11.60 17.21
CA THR A 13 -1.64 12.62 16.22
C THR A 13 -1.28 11.95 14.92
N ALA A 14 -1.64 12.58 13.79
CA ALA A 14 -1.25 12.15 12.45
C ALA A 14 0.23 11.75 12.38
N ALA A 15 1.11 12.56 13.00
CA ALA A 15 2.56 12.37 12.98
C ALA A 15 3.08 11.20 13.82
N THR A 16 2.41 10.80 14.90
CA THR A 16 3.04 9.94 15.93
C THR A 16 2.87 8.43 15.74
N LEU A 17 2.09 7.96 14.76
CA LEU A 17 2.00 6.51 14.44
C LEU A 17 1.50 6.27 12.99
N HIS A 18 2.31 6.69 12.01
CA HIS A 18 2.22 6.17 10.64
C HIS A 18 2.67 4.71 10.67
N LEU A 19 1.85 3.79 10.17
CA LEU A 19 2.22 2.37 10.11
C LEU A 19 3.01 2.06 8.84
N PHE A 20 2.43 2.38 7.69
CA PHE A 20 3.03 2.18 6.37
C PHE A 20 2.31 3.06 5.33
N CYS A 21 2.75 2.97 4.08
CA CYS A 21 2.25 3.74 2.96
C CYS A 21 1.65 2.86 1.88
N LEU A 22 0.54 3.30 1.31
CA LEU A 22 0.03 2.77 0.04
C LEU A 22 0.50 3.67 -1.10
N TRP A 23 0.98 3.05 -2.17
CA TRP A 23 1.42 3.71 -3.39
C TRP A 23 0.51 3.33 -4.57
N PRO A 24 0.59 4.01 -5.72
CA PRO A 24 -0.01 3.46 -6.93
C PRO A 24 0.51 2.03 -7.17
N GLY A 25 -0.41 1.10 -7.45
CA GLY A 25 -0.18 -0.34 -7.48
C GLY A 25 -0.59 -1.08 -6.20
N ASP A 26 -0.87 -0.37 -5.09
CA ASP A 26 -1.35 -0.95 -3.83
C ASP A 26 -2.88 -0.83 -3.66
N GLU A 27 -3.64 -0.63 -4.74
CA GLU A 27 -5.09 -0.37 -4.68
C GLU A 27 -5.89 -1.53 -4.06
N ALA A 28 -5.42 -2.77 -4.23
CA ALA A 28 -6.05 -3.97 -3.70
C ALA A 28 -5.71 -4.27 -2.23
N VAL A 29 -4.91 -3.42 -1.56
CA VAL A 29 -4.45 -3.68 -0.19
C VAL A 29 -5.55 -3.36 0.80
N THR A 30 -5.95 -4.38 1.56
CA THR A 30 -6.99 -4.32 2.61
C THR A 30 -6.49 -4.76 3.98
N SER A 31 -5.21 -5.13 4.10
CA SER A 31 -4.59 -5.64 5.33
C SER A 31 -3.12 -5.22 5.45
N SER A 32 -2.62 -5.12 6.68
CA SER A 32 -1.20 -4.90 6.98
C SER A 32 -0.34 -6.17 6.91
N VAL A 33 -0.91 -7.35 6.64
CA VAL A 33 -0.15 -8.60 6.51
C VAL A 33 0.91 -8.47 5.40
N GLY A 34 2.15 -8.87 5.72
CA GLY A 34 3.27 -8.82 4.78
C GLY A 34 3.79 -7.41 4.48
N ARG A 35 3.32 -6.39 5.20
CA ARG A 35 3.82 -5.02 5.10
C ARG A 35 4.84 -4.75 6.20
N ASP A 36 5.85 -3.95 5.84
CA ASP A 36 6.77 -3.40 6.82
C ASP A 36 6.05 -2.29 7.60
N VAL A 37 5.61 -2.63 8.82
CA VAL A 37 4.84 -1.74 9.68
C VAL A 37 5.70 -1.25 10.83
N SER A 38 5.60 0.03 11.15
CA SER A 38 6.31 0.63 12.30
C SER A 38 5.95 0.01 13.65
N ARG A 39 4.73 -0.56 13.76
CA ARG A 39 4.26 -1.30 14.94
C ARG A 39 3.23 -2.35 14.53
N GLN A 40 3.29 -3.52 15.16
CA GLN A 40 2.25 -4.54 15.04
C GLN A 40 1.00 -4.15 15.83
N LEU A 41 -0.17 -4.33 15.23
CA LEU A 41 -1.46 -4.18 15.88
C LEU A 41 -2.12 -5.55 16.04
N ALA A 42 -3.04 -5.67 17.00
CA ALA A 42 -3.75 -6.92 17.26
C ALA A 42 -4.62 -7.38 16.08
N ARG A 43 -5.01 -6.45 15.19
CA ARG A 43 -5.78 -6.71 13.98
C ARG A 43 -5.03 -6.19 12.77
N THR A 44 -5.12 -6.91 11.68
CA THR A 44 -4.40 -6.59 10.44
C THR A 44 -5.28 -5.98 9.36
N GLY A 45 -6.59 -6.26 9.36
CA GLY A 45 -7.53 -5.65 8.41
C GLY A 45 -7.58 -4.13 8.58
N ILE A 46 -7.49 -3.40 7.48
CA ILE A 46 -7.49 -1.93 7.47
C ILE A 46 -8.93 -1.44 7.55
N ALA A 47 -9.25 -0.72 8.62
CA ALA A 47 -10.58 -0.22 8.87
C ALA A 47 -10.83 1.12 8.15
N ALA A 48 -12.05 1.26 7.62
CA ALA A 48 -12.53 2.51 7.05
C ALA A 48 -12.92 3.50 8.15
N GLN A 49 -12.50 4.75 8.02
CA GLN A 49 -12.95 5.86 8.85
C GLN A 49 -13.12 7.11 8.00
N CYS A 50 -14.20 7.85 8.28
CA CYS A 50 -14.57 9.03 7.51
C CYS A 50 -14.65 10.24 8.44
N CYS A 51 -14.54 11.43 7.87
CA CYS A 51 -14.62 12.69 8.59
C CYS A 51 -15.54 13.66 7.86
N ALA A 52 -16.25 14.49 8.63
CA ALA A 52 -17.04 15.58 8.09
C ALA A 52 -16.13 16.58 7.37
N SER A 53 -16.49 16.97 6.15
CA SER A 53 -15.69 17.88 5.32
C SER A 53 -15.66 19.32 5.84
N ASN A 54 -16.67 19.72 6.61
CA ASN A 54 -16.87 21.08 7.11
C ASN A 54 -16.78 21.12 8.63
N GLN A 55 -15.59 20.87 9.17
CA GLN A 55 -15.35 21.12 10.59
C GLN A 55 -15.25 22.63 10.86
N PRO A 56 -16.03 23.19 11.80
CA PRO A 56 -15.88 24.59 12.21
C PRO A 56 -14.43 24.87 12.64
N PRO A 57 -13.88 26.05 12.34
CA PRO A 57 -12.57 26.46 12.87
C PRO A 57 -12.57 26.34 14.41
N GLY A 58 -11.60 25.62 14.96
CA GLY A 58 -11.48 25.39 16.41
C GLY A 58 -12.34 24.24 16.96
N SER A 59 -13.06 23.48 16.12
CA SER A 59 -13.66 22.22 16.55
C SER A 59 -12.57 21.22 16.91
N GLU A 60 -12.82 20.44 17.97
CA GLU A 60 -11.90 19.39 18.37
C GLU A 60 -11.69 18.43 17.19
N PRO A 61 -10.47 17.91 16.95
CA PRO A 61 -10.17 16.99 15.85
C PRO A 61 -11.07 15.74 15.81
N ARG A 62 -11.83 15.51 16.90
CA ARG A 62 -12.74 14.38 17.12
C ARG A 62 -14.19 14.65 16.73
N GLU A 63 -14.66 15.89 16.68
CA GLU A 63 -16.08 16.18 16.43
C GLU A 63 -16.50 15.86 14.98
N GLY A 64 -15.58 16.02 14.04
CA GLY A 64 -15.78 15.61 12.65
C GLY A 64 -15.57 14.12 12.40
N CYS A 65 -15.01 13.36 13.35
CA CYS A 65 -14.70 11.96 13.15
C CYS A 65 -15.95 11.08 13.10
N ARG A 66 -15.95 10.12 12.17
CA ARG A 66 -17.01 9.14 11.96
C ARG A 66 -16.38 7.77 11.75
N ARG A 67 -16.46 6.92 12.77
CA ARG A 67 -16.30 5.46 12.62
C ARG A 67 -17.65 4.77 12.49
N MET A 68 -18.65 5.34 13.15
CA MET A 68 -20.06 5.02 13.00
C MET A 68 -20.74 6.19 12.31
N ALA A 69 -21.34 5.94 11.16
CA ALA A 69 -22.08 6.93 10.39
C ALA A 69 -23.35 6.29 9.84
N ASN A 70 -24.47 7.00 9.97
CA ASN A 70 -25.68 6.60 9.26
C ASN A 70 -25.54 6.89 7.75
N ALA A 71 -26.55 6.50 6.98
CA ALA A 71 -26.55 6.69 5.52
C ALA A 71 -26.34 8.15 5.09
N ASP A 72 -26.77 9.11 5.90
CA ASP A 72 -26.65 10.54 5.66
C ASP A 72 -25.33 11.15 6.18
N GLY A 73 -24.41 10.34 6.72
CA GLY A 73 -23.10 10.78 7.24
C GLY A 73 -23.13 11.42 8.63
N HIS A 74 -24.28 11.44 9.30
CA HIS A 74 -24.39 11.88 10.68
C HIS A 74 -23.77 10.85 11.64
N SER A 75 -23.30 11.35 12.79
CA SER A 75 -22.73 10.49 13.83
C SER A 75 -23.78 9.48 14.31
N SER A 76 -23.36 8.25 14.51
CA SER A 76 -24.17 7.21 15.13
C SER A 76 -23.49 6.67 16.39
N THR A 77 -24.28 6.04 17.25
CA THR A 77 -23.83 5.27 18.42
C THR A 77 -24.06 3.77 18.24
N SER A 78 -24.67 3.34 17.14
CA SER A 78 -24.88 1.93 16.84
C SER A 78 -23.62 1.30 16.24
N SER A 79 -23.27 0.11 16.71
CA SER A 79 -22.20 -0.69 16.12
C SER A 79 -22.53 -1.19 14.71
N GLU A 80 -23.82 -1.21 14.33
CA GLU A 80 -24.25 -1.57 12.97
C GLU A 80 -23.84 -0.52 11.94
N ASP A 81 -23.70 0.74 12.38
CA ASP A 81 -23.30 1.86 11.53
C ASP A 81 -21.77 1.98 11.40
N CYS A 82 -21.02 1.02 11.94
CA CYS A 82 -19.57 0.95 11.75
C CYS A 82 -19.23 0.80 10.25
N ILE A 83 -18.45 1.73 9.72
CA ILE A 83 -18.27 1.90 8.26
C ILE A 83 -17.69 0.63 7.57
N ALA A 84 -16.80 -0.08 8.27
CA ALA A 84 -16.21 -1.35 7.88
C ALA A 84 -16.63 -2.50 8.82
N GLY A 85 -17.72 -2.35 9.57
CA GLY A 85 -18.18 -3.33 10.56
C GLY A 85 -17.35 -3.38 11.85
N VAL A 86 -17.60 -4.39 12.68
CA VAL A 86 -16.95 -4.55 13.99
C VAL A 86 -16.18 -5.87 14.04
N ASN A 87 -15.00 -5.85 14.65
CA ASN A 87 -14.28 -7.06 15.06
C ASN A 87 -13.80 -6.88 16.50
N ASP A 88 -14.50 -7.49 17.45
CA ASP A 88 -14.14 -7.45 18.87
C ASP A 88 -13.11 -8.52 19.25
N GLY A 89 -12.89 -9.52 18.39
CA GLY A 89 -11.98 -10.62 18.62
C GLY A 89 -12.51 -11.78 19.44
N VAL A 90 -13.77 -11.73 19.84
CA VAL A 90 -14.35 -12.68 20.79
C VAL A 90 -15.65 -13.23 20.24
N SER A 91 -16.62 -12.36 19.93
CA SER A 91 -18.01 -12.76 19.67
C SER A 91 -18.61 -12.10 18.43
N ILE A 92 -18.14 -10.90 18.06
CA ILE A 92 -18.69 -10.13 16.94
C ILE A 92 -17.61 -9.93 15.88
N ASN A 93 -17.90 -10.43 14.67
CA ASN A 93 -17.08 -10.19 13.50
C ASN A 93 -17.96 -9.89 12.27
N THR A 94 -18.38 -8.63 12.14
CA THR A 94 -19.04 -8.09 10.96
C THR A 94 -18.06 -7.31 10.07
N PHE A 95 -16.76 -7.39 10.37
CA PHE A 95 -15.74 -6.59 9.71
C PHE A 95 -15.61 -6.95 8.22
N VAL A 96 -15.72 -5.95 7.37
CA VAL A 96 -15.56 -6.06 5.91
C VAL A 96 -14.29 -5.34 5.51
N ALA A 97 -13.35 -6.10 4.96
CA ALA A 97 -12.14 -5.55 4.38
C ALA A 97 -12.50 -4.76 3.11
N MET A 98 -12.09 -3.49 3.06
CA MET A 98 -12.33 -2.60 1.94
C MET A 98 -10.99 -2.12 1.41
N THR A 99 -10.90 -1.85 0.13
CA THR A 99 -9.75 -1.17 -0.50
C THR A 99 -9.75 0.33 -0.18
N TYR A 100 -8.65 1.00 -0.50
CA TYR A 100 -8.59 2.46 -0.40
C TYR A 100 -9.68 3.13 -1.26
N GLY A 101 -9.84 2.70 -2.51
CA GLY A 101 -10.84 3.25 -3.43
C GLY A 101 -12.27 3.02 -2.96
N GLU A 102 -12.59 1.82 -2.47
CA GLU A 102 -13.91 1.54 -1.88
C GLU A 102 -14.16 2.37 -0.63
N THR A 103 -13.14 2.57 0.21
CA THR A 103 -13.27 3.43 1.40
C THR A 103 -13.55 4.88 1.03
N VAL A 104 -12.84 5.42 0.03
CA VAL A 104 -13.10 6.76 -0.50
C VAL A 104 -14.53 6.88 -1.01
N ALA A 105 -14.98 5.93 -1.84
CA ALA A 105 -16.33 5.92 -2.38
C ALA A 105 -17.39 5.80 -1.28
N LYS A 106 -17.14 4.97 -0.26
CA LYS A 106 -18.03 4.80 0.89
C LYS A 106 -18.17 6.09 1.69
N CYS A 107 -17.05 6.75 2.04
CA CYS A 107 -17.10 8.06 2.70
C CYS A 107 -17.88 9.07 1.85
N ALA A 108 -17.58 9.16 0.55
CA ALA A 108 -18.24 10.10 -0.35
C ALA A 108 -19.75 9.83 -0.48
N SER A 109 -20.18 8.57 -0.46
CA SER A 109 -21.61 8.20 -0.54
C SER A 109 -22.42 8.72 0.66
N MET A 110 -21.77 8.99 1.79
CA MET A 110 -22.36 9.55 2.99
C MET A 110 -22.08 11.07 3.12
N GLY A 111 -21.54 11.72 2.09
CA GLY A 111 -21.16 13.13 2.16
C GLY A 111 -19.95 13.42 3.08
N LEU A 112 -19.12 12.41 3.34
CA LEU A 112 -17.92 12.49 4.17
C LEU A 112 -16.65 12.37 3.31
N VAL A 113 -15.51 12.69 3.92
CA VAL A 113 -14.17 12.54 3.33
C VAL A 113 -13.31 11.59 4.15
N LEU A 114 -12.17 11.17 3.63
CA LEU A 114 -11.17 10.48 4.44
C LEU A 114 -10.59 11.42 5.49
N CYS A 115 -10.35 10.88 6.69
CA CYS A 115 -9.81 11.67 7.79
C CYS A 115 -8.33 11.99 7.62
N GLY A 116 -7.94 13.21 8.00
CA GLY A 116 -6.54 13.64 8.15
C GLY A 116 -5.89 13.20 9.47
N GLN A 117 -6.54 12.30 10.22
CA GLN A 117 -6.09 11.81 11.51
C GLN A 117 -6.73 10.45 11.81
N SER A 118 -6.23 9.73 12.81
CA SER A 118 -6.98 8.60 13.35
C SER A 118 -8.14 9.09 14.21
N CYS A 119 -9.31 8.48 14.05
CA CYS A 119 -10.49 8.72 14.89
C CYS A 119 -10.44 7.90 16.18
N TRP A 120 -9.30 7.92 16.86
CA TRP A 120 -9.05 7.14 18.07
C TRP A 120 -10.14 7.32 19.12
N ASN A 121 -10.48 6.23 19.82
CA ASN A 121 -11.55 6.16 20.82
C ASN A 121 -12.97 6.51 20.32
N GLN A 122 -13.23 6.51 19.02
CA GLN A 122 -14.57 6.71 18.45
C GLN A 122 -15.32 5.40 18.18
N GLY A 123 -15.05 4.32 18.93
CA GLY A 123 -15.77 3.04 18.79
C GLY A 123 -15.29 2.13 17.64
N CYS A 124 -16.14 1.15 17.29
CA CYS A 124 -15.95 0.07 16.31
C CYS A 124 -14.74 -0.87 16.53
N GLN A 125 -14.08 -0.79 17.68
CA GLN A 125 -12.84 -1.51 17.97
C GLN A 125 -11.66 -1.19 17.02
N TYR A 126 -11.77 -0.14 16.19
CA TYR A 126 -10.73 0.21 15.23
C TYR A 126 -9.43 0.71 15.87
N ASN A 127 -9.40 0.99 17.17
CA ASN A 127 -8.15 1.28 17.88
C ASN A 127 -7.12 0.16 17.73
N SER A 128 -7.58 -1.08 17.57
CA SER A 128 -6.74 -2.26 17.38
C SER A 128 -6.46 -2.57 15.91
N HIS A 129 -6.95 -1.76 14.97
CA HIS A 129 -6.79 -1.92 13.53
C HIS A 129 -5.91 -0.81 12.93
N PRO A 130 -5.21 -1.08 11.82
CA PRO A 130 -4.78 -0.03 10.92
C PRO A 130 -6.00 0.70 10.34
N VAL A 131 -5.88 1.98 10.01
CA VAL A 131 -6.97 2.79 9.44
C VAL A 131 -6.54 3.54 8.18
N TYR A 132 -7.44 3.63 7.20
CA TYR A 132 -7.25 4.48 6.03
C TYR A 132 -7.26 5.97 6.44
N SER A 133 -6.44 6.78 5.75
CA SER A 133 -6.38 8.22 5.96
C SER A 133 -6.30 8.99 4.65
N GLY A 134 -6.65 10.27 4.72
CA GLY A 134 -6.45 11.24 3.64
C GLY A 134 -5.09 11.94 3.71
N LEU A 135 -4.19 11.49 4.58
CA LEU A 135 -2.87 12.10 4.73
C LEU A 135 -1.91 11.61 3.65
N PRO A 136 -1.08 12.52 3.10
CA PRO A 136 0.03 12.12 2.26
C PRO A 136 1.05 11.34 3.09
N CYS A 137 1.77 10.44 2.44
CA CYS A 137 2.91 9.78 3.06
C CYS A 137 4.02 10.78 3.44
N PRO A 138 4.60 10.68 4.65
CA PRO A 138 5.63 11.61 5.14
C PRO A 138 6.95 11.52 4.37
N SER A 139 7.20 10.39 3.70
CA SER A 139 8.34 10.22 2.80
C SER A 139 7.78 10.01 1.40
N ALA A 140 8.15 10.86 0.44
CA ALA A 140 8.03 10.49 -0.98
C ALA A 140 8.79 9.18 -1.16
N LYS A 141 8.24 8.22 -1.92
CA LYS A 141 8.93 6.96 -2.26
C LYS A 141 10.32 7.37 -2.73
N MET A 142 11.36 7.09 -1.94
CA MET A 142 12.72 7.29 -2.41
C MET A 142 12.77 6.53 -3.74
N PRO A 143 13.13 7.17 -4.87
CA PRO A 143 13.41 6.40 -6.05
C PRO A 143 14.38 5.31 -5.62
N PRO A 144 14.21 4.05 -6.08
CA PRO A 144 15.20 3.02 -5.80
C PRO A 144 16.57 3.62 -6.10
N PRO A 145 17.60 3.40 -5.25
CA PRO A 145 18.92 3.95 -5.49
C PRO A 145 19.25 3.63 -6.95
N THR A 146 19.45 4.67 -7.75
CA THR A 146 19.92 4.49 -9.12
C THR A 146 21.20 3.70 -9.01
N LEU A 147 21.13 2.41 -9.35
CA LEU A 147 22.33 1.61 -9.51
C LEU A 147 23.21 2.40 -10.47
N PRO A 148 24.51 2.59 -10.18
CA PRO A 148 25.41 3.16 -11.15
C PRO A 148 25.24 2.36 -12.46
N PRO A 149 25.26 3.01 -13.62
CA PRO A 149 25.23 2.29 -14.88
C PRO A 149 26.31 1.20 -14.82
N PRO A 150 26.02 -0.04 -15.27
CA PRO A 150 27.05 -1.07 -15.31
C PRO A 150 28.27 -0.50 -16.04
N PRO A 151 29.50 -0.80 -15.58
CA PRO A 151 30.69 -0.33 -16.27
C PRO A 151 30.57 -0.72 -17.74
N SER A 152 30.87 0.25 -18.62
CA SER A 152 30.85 0.01 -20.06
C SER A 152 31.60 -1.28 -20.35
N PRO A 153 31.04 -2.20 -21.15
CA PRO A 153 31.76 -3.42 -21.51
C PRO A 153 33.11 -3.02 -22.11
N PRO A 154 34.21 -3.72 -21.78
CA PRO A 154 35.50 -3.45 -22.39
C PRO A 154 35.35 -3.49 -23.91
N SER A 155 35.98 -2.55 -24.60
CA SER A 155 36.01 -2.51 -26.05
C SER A 155 36.37 -3.89 -26.58
N LEU A 156 35.49 -4.46 -27.41
CA LEU A 156 35.76 -5.75 -28.04
C LEU A 156 37.08 -5.62 -28.82
N PRO A 157 37.99 -6.59 -28.69
CA PRO A 157 39.17 -6.64 -29.54
C PRO A 157 38.73 -6.69 -31.01
N PRO A 158 39.53 -6.13 -31.94
CA PRO A 158 39.22 -6.18 -33.36
C PRO A 158 39.00 -7.65 -33.79
N PRO A 159 38.04 -7.91 -34.70
CA PRO A 159 37.82 -9.24 -35.23
C PRO A 159 39.13 -9.78 -35.81
N VAL A 160 39.53 -10.98 -35.37
CA VAL A 160 40.70 -11.65 -35.94
C VAL A 160 40.35 -12.01 -37.40
N PRO A 161 41.19 -11.63 -38.38
CA PRO A 161 40.93 -11.96 -39.78
C PRO A 161 40.92 -13.47 -39.98
N ILE A 162 39.93 -13.95 -40.74
CA ILE A 162 39.87 -15.34 -41.18
C ILE A 162 41.03 -15.56 -42.18
N PRO A 163 41.80 -16.66 -42.07
CA PRO A 163 42.85 -16.99 -43.02
C PRO A 163 42.32 -17.05 -44.45
N ALA A 164 43.10 -16.54 -45.42
CA ALA A 164 42.75 -16.60 -46.85
C ALA A 164 42.57 -18.04 -47.37
N SER A 165 43.13 -19.03 -46.68
CA SER A 165 42.95 -20.45 -46.96
C SER A 165 41.59 -21.02 -46.52
N GLY A 166 40.75 -20.23 -45.83
CA GLY A 166 39.51 -20.70 -45.23
C GLY A 166 39.74 -21.52 -43.95
N LEU A 167 38.68 -21.77 -43.20
CA LEU A 167 38.66 -22.58 -41.98
C LEU A 167 37.56 -23.64 -42.11
N ALA A 168 37.88 -24.89 -41.76
CA ALA A 168 36.89 -25.97 -41.69
C ALA A 168 36.18 -25.95 -40.34
N ILE A 169 34.84 -26.01 -40.34
CA ILE A 169 34.02 -26.16 -39.13
C ILE A 169 33.80 -27.66 -38.89
N LEU A 170 34.15 -28.14 -37.70
CA LEU A 170 33.97 -29.54 -37.29
C LEU A 170 32.71 -29.69 -36.43
N ALA A 171 31.98 -30.79 -36.61
CA ALA A 171 30.87 -31.15 -35.74
C ALA A 171 31.39 -31.50 -34.33
N GLY A 172 30.72 -30.98 -33.29
CA GLY A 172 31.16 -31.08 -31.90
C GLY A 172 31.18 -32.50 -31.30
N ASP A 173 30.61 -33.46 -32.02
CA ASP A 173 30.57 -34.90 -31.68
C ASP A 173 31.50 -35.75 -32.55
N SER A 174 32.26 -35.15 -33.48
CA SER A 174 33.12 -35.91 -34.40
C SER A 174 34.45 -36.34 -33.76
N ARG A 175 34.74 -37.65 -33.81
CA ARG A 175 35.96 -38.27 -33.26
C ARG A 175 37.05 -38.54 -34.30
N THR A 176 36.88 -38.14 -35.56
CA THR A 176 37.89 -38.39 -36.60
C THR A 176 37.78 -37.38 -37.74
N ALA A 177 38.92 -36.79 -38.13
CA ALA A 177 39.04 -35.73 -39.16
C ALA A 177 38.96 -36.26 -40.61
N ALA A 178 38.23 -37.35 -40.84
CA ALA A 178 38.04 -37.93 -42.15
C ALA A 178 36.55 -38.12 -42.36
N THR A 179 35.91 -37.14 -43.01
CA THR A 179 34.89 -37.27 -44.07
C THR A 179 34.21 -35.91 -44.21
N LEU A 180 34.80 -35.00 -45.00
CA LEU A 180 34.07 -33.87 -45.57
C LEU A 180 33.80 -34.27 -47.04
N HIS A 181 32.59 -34.75 -47.33
CA HIS A 181 32.11 -34.81 -48.71
C HIS A 181 31.48 -33.45 -49.04
N LEU A 182 32.07 -32.78 -50.04
CA LEU A 182 31.46 -31.65 -50.76
C LEU A 182 30.27 -32.14 -51.59
#